data_AF-A0AA51R6R2-F1
#
_entry.id   AF-A0AA51R6R2-F1
#
_cell.length_a   1.000
_cell.length_b   1.000
_cell.length_c   1.000
_cell.angle_alpha   90.00
_cell.angle_beta   90.00
_cell.angle_gamma   90.00
#
_symmetry.space_group_name_H-M   'P 1'
#
loop_
_entity.id
_entity.type
_entity.pdbx_description
1 polymer ?
#
loop_
_entity_poly.entity_id
_entity_poly.type
_entity_poly.pdbx_seq_one_letter_code
_entity_poly.pdbx_strand_id
1 'polypeptide(L)'
;MKFIQILLILLLFSCSQNHSEQQEFFSELGTEKTESFKTLTKNYKTFLDENFPSKSGIGEQSREFIKRMLERKEPLSFDSVNAILVLREFERSGLRKDIFLYIDESYNKAYNVEHFLPERGQKNIDLGPINENFEELFPIDSIKISKTQKQISQKRERELERNRYIIPNENGLYNYALAKAFKSDTSLLAYCELRQSGLSPALTTEYAELPEAELKLWKNQIPLIVDFYYREMLWRYGKYIK
;
A
#
# COMPACT_ATOMS: atom_id res chain seq x y z
N MET A 1 37.21 -17.91 -24.69
CA MET A 1 36.23 -18.76 -23.95
C MET A 1 36.06 -18.38 -22.47
N LYS A 2 37.12 -18.13 -21.68
CA LYS A 2 37.00 -17.76 -20.24
C LYS A 2 36.20 -16.46 -19.98
N PHE A 3 36.29 -15.46 -20.86
CA PHE A 3 35.54 -14.20 -20.73
C PHE A 3 34.02 -14.37 -20.92
N ILE A 4 33.59 -15.29 -21.80
CA ILE A 4 32.17 -15.57 -22.04
C ILE A 4 31.56 -16.29 -20.83
N GLN A 5 32.33 -17.18 -20.18
CA GLN A 5 31.90 -17.84 -18.95
C GLN A 5 31.76 -16.87 -17.77
N ILE A 6 32.68 -15.90 -17.62
CA ILE A 6 32.57 -14.87 -16.58
C ILE A 6 31.36 -13.96 -16.82
N LEU A 7 31.10 -13.58 -18.08
CA LEU A 7 29.93 -12.77 -18.44
C LEU A 7 28.61 -13.54 -18.19
N LEU A 8 28.58 -14.85 -18.48
CA LEU A 8 27.41 -15.70 -18.22
C LEU A 8 27.16 -15.88 -16.72
N ILE A 9 28.22 -16.05 -15.92
CA ILE A 9 28.11 -16.14 -14.45
C ILE A 9 27.58 -14.82 -13.88
N LEU A 10 28.08 -13.68 -14.33
CA LEU A 10 27.60 -12.35 -13.90
C LEU A 10 26.14 -12.10 -14.30
N LEU A 11 25.71 -12.53 -15.49
CA LEU A 11 24.31 -12.43 -15.92
C LEU A 11 23.37 -13.34 -15.10
N LEU A 12 23.83 -14.51 -14.66
CA LEU A 12 23.05 -15.41 -13.80
C LEU A 12 22.90 -14.85 -12.37
N PHE A 13 23.89 -14.14 -11.85
CA PHE A 13 23.77 -13.46 -10.54
C PHE A 13 22.76 -12.31 -10.58
N SER A 14 22.73 -11.51 -11.65
CA SER A 14 21.80 -10.37 -11.76
C SER A 14 20.34 -10.78 -11.95
N CYS A 15 20.06 -11.96 -12.53
CA CYS A 15 18.69 -12.49 -12.62
C CYS A 15 18.23 -13.22 -11.35
N SER A 16 19.16 -13.71 -10.51
CA SER A 16 18.83 -14.51 -9.32
C SER A 16 18.42 -13.69 -8.11
N GLN A 17 18.88 -12.43 -7.98
CA GLN A 17 18.64 -11.63 -6.78
C GLN A 17 17.14 -11.32 -6.59
N ASN A 18 16.47 -10.82 -7.63
CA ASN A 18 15.03 -10.50 -7.56
C ASN A 18 14.16 -11.70 -7.17
N HIS A 19 14.51 -12.90 -7.64
CA HIS A 19 13.74 -14.10 -7.33
C HIS A 19 13.97 -14.60 -5.89
N SER A 20 15.18 -14.42 -5.36
CA SER A 20 15.52 -14.77 -3.99
C SER A 20 14.81 -13.86 -2.98
N GLU A 21 14.80 -12.55 -3.22
CA GLU A 21 14.17 -11.56 -2.32
C GLU A 21 12.65 -11.77 -2.25
N GLN A 22 12.02 -12.05 -3.40
CA GLN A 22 10.59 -12.38 -3.46
C GLN A 22 10.24 -13.65 -2.70
N GLN A 23 11.06 -14.68 -2.81
CA GLN A 23 10.87 -15.92 -2.06
C GLN A 23 11.06 -15.71 -0.56
N GLU A 24 12.07 -14.93 -0.14
CA GLU A 24 12.30 -14.59 1.26
C GLU A 24 11.10 -13.84 1.84
N PHE A 25 10.59 -12.83 1.14
CA PHE A 25 9.39 -12.10 1.56
C PHE A 25 8.18 -13.03 1.79
N PHE A 26 7.87 -13.91 0.82
CA PHE A 26 6.74 -14.82 0.95
C PHE A 26 6.96 -15.88 2.04
N SER A 27 8.21 -16.34 2.22
CA SER A 27 8.56 -17.25 3.30
C SER A 27 8.27 -16.62 4.67
N GLU A 28 8.63 -15.35 4.86
CA GLU A 28 8.37 -14.63 6.11
C GLU A 28 6.89 -14.35 6.37
N LEU A 29 6.11 -14.07 5.32
CA LEU A 29 4.65 -13.90 5.47
C LEU A 29 3.94 -15.19 5.91
N GLY A 30 4.50 -16.35 5.56
CA GLY A 30 3.85 -17.64 5.72
C GLY A 30 2.75 -17.89 4.69
N THR A 31 2.24 -19.12 4.64
CA THR A 31 1.41 -19.64 3.54
C THR A 31 0.11 -18.84 3.35
N GLU A 32 -0.68 -18.64 4.42
CA GLU A 32 -2.01 -18.04 4.29
C GLU A 32 -1.97 -16.58 3.82
N LYS A 33 -1.05 -15.79 4.36
CA LYS A 33 -0.84 -14.40 3.99
C LYS A 33 -0.22 -14.28 2.60
N THR A 34 0.68 -15.19 2.25
CA THR A 34 1.24 -15.26 0.89
C THR A 34 0.16 -15.48 -0.16
N GLU A 35 -0.77 -16.41 0.07
CA GLU A 35 -1.86 -16.67 -0.89
C GLU A 35 -2.82 -15.47 -1.00
N SER A 36 -3.09 -14.79 0.12
CA SER A 36 -3.84 -13.52 0.11
C SER A 36 -3.11 -12.47 -0.72
N PHE A 37 -1.81 -12.25 -0.51
CA PHE A 37 -1.00 -11.27 -1.24
C PHE A 37 -0.92 -11.58 -2.74
N LYS A 38 -0.77 -12.86 -3.13
CA LYS A 38 -0.79 -13.29 -4.53
C LYS A 38 -2.16 -13.02 -5.18
N THR A 39 -3.24 -13.23 -4.44
CA THR A 39 -4.60 -12.92 -4.92
C THR A 39 -4.75 -11.43 -5.20
N LEU A 40 -4.26 -10.56 -4.31
CA LEU A 40 -4.24 -9.12 -4.54
C LEU A 40 -3.40 -8.74 -5.77
N THR A 41 -2.22 -9.33 -5.92
CA THR A 41 -1.33 -9.07 -7.07
C THR A 41 -2.00 -9.47 -8.39
N LYS A 42 -2.69 -10.61 -8.41
CA LYS A 42 -3.47 -11.05 -9.58
C LYS A 42 -4.62 -10.08 -9.87
N ASN A 43 -5.35 -9.65 -8.83
CA ASN A 43 -6.47 -8.74 -8.99
C ASN A 43 -6.02 -7.36 -9.49
N TYR A 44 -4.86 -6.87 -9.02
CA TYR A 44 -4.22 -5.68 -9.55
C TYR A 44 -3.92 -5.79 -11.04
N LYS A 45 -3.37 -6.93 -11.50
CA LYS A 45 -3.11 -7.14 -12.93
C LYS A 45 -4.40 -7.12 -13.76
N THR A 46 -5.45 -7.79 -13.28
CA THR A 46 -6.77 -7.77 -13.92
C THR A 46 -7.33 -6.35 -14.01
N PHE A 47 -7.27 -5.59 -12.91
CA PHE A 47 -7.68 -4.19 -12.86
C PHE A 47 -6.92 -3.33 -13.90
N LEU A 48 -5.61 -3.51 -14.02
CA LEU A 48 -4.80 -2.80 -15.00
C LEU A 48 -5.17 -3.15 -16.45
N ASP A 49 -5.44 -4.42 -16.72
CA ASP A 49 -5.83 -4.89 -18.06
C ASP A 49 -7.20 -4.34 -18.48
N GLU A 50 -8.14 -4.24 -17.54
CA GLU A 50 -9.47 -3.69 -17.79
C GLU A 50 -9.44 -2.18 -18.01
N ASN A 51 -8.67 -1.43 -17.21
CA ASN A 51 -8.63 0.02 -17.27
C ASN A 51 -7.69 0.56 -18.34
N PHE A 52 -6.63 -0.20 -18.69
CA PHE A 52 -5.57 0.23 -19.59
C PHE A 52 -5.20 -0.84 -20.64
N PRO A 53 -6.16 -1.37 -21.42
CA PRO A 53 -5.91 -2.45 -22.36
C PRO A 53 -5.01 -2.06 -23.54
N SER A 54 -4.89 -0.76 -23.84
CA SER A 54 -4.08 -0.24 -24.94
C SER A 54 -2.60 -0.02 -24.59
N LYS A 55 -2.19 -0.23 -23.34
CA LYS A 55 -0.81 -0.07 -22.88
C LYS A 55 -0.05 -1.38 -23.01
N SER A 56 1.23 -1.31 -23.39
CA SER A 56 1.99 -2.47 -23.87
C SER A 56 2.47 -3.45 -22.77
N GLY A 57 2.32 -3.08 -21.49
CA GLY A 57 2.63 -3.97 -20.38
C GLY A 57 2.43 -3.36 -19.00
N ILE A 58 2.69 -4.17 -17.96
CA ILE A 58 2.40 -3.82 -16.56
C ILE A 58 3.06 -2.52 -16.12
N GLY A 59 4.28 -2.21 -16.60
CA GLY A 59 4.97 -0.96 -16.26
C GLY A 59 4.25 0.27 -16.80
N GLU A 60 3.82 0.27 -18.07
CA GLU A 60 3.06 1.37 -18.67
C GLU A 60 1.65 1.49 -18.07
N GLN A 61 0.99 0.36 -17.85
CA GLN A 61 -0.33 0.31 -17.21
C GLN A 61 -0.26 0.89 -15.78
N SER A 62 0.75 0.48 -15.00
CA SER A 62 0.99 1.00 -13.65
C SER A 62 1.26 2.50 -13.67
N ARG A 63 2.09 2.97 -14.61
CA ARG A 63 2.37 4.41 -14.76
C ARG A 63 1.10 5.20 -15.07
N GLU A 64 0.28 4.72 -15.99
CA GLU A 64 -0.99 5.36 -16.35
C GLU A 64 -1.94 5.39 -15.14
N PHE A 65 -2.02 4.29 -14.37
CA PHE A 65 -2.78 4.26 -13.12
C PHE A 65 -2.35 5.37 -12.16
N ILE A 66 -1.05 5.51 -11.90
CA ILE A 66 -0.54 6.56 -11.00
C ILE A 66 -0.84 7.96 -11.54
N LYS A 67 -0.63 8.20 -12.83
CA LYS A 67 -0.97 9.48 -13.47
C LYS A 67 -2.45 9.82 -13.30
N ARG A 68 -3.35 8.85 -13.51
CA ARG A 68 -4.79 9.06 -13.34
C ARG A 68 -5.17 9.44 -11.91
N MET A 69 -4.52 8.84 -10.90
CA MET A 69 -4.75 9.23 -9.50
C MET A 69 -4.25 10.65 -9.21
N LEU A 70 -3.06 11.02 -9.70
CA LEU A 70 -2.50 12.37 -9.54
C LEU A 70 -3.38 13.44 -10.17
N GLU A 71 -3.90 13.16 -11.38
CA GLU A 71 -4.71 14.09 -12.14
C GLU A 71 -6.19 14.11 -11.72
N ARG A 72 -6.59 13.22 -10.78
CA ARG A 72 -7.99 13.02 -10.35
C ARG A 72 -8.96 12.85 -11.54
N LYS A 73 -8.49 12.21 -12.62
CA LYS A 73 -9.28 11.97 -13.83
C LYS A 73 -10.26 10.81 -13.62
N GLU A 74 -11.15 10.63 -14.61
CA GLU A 74 -12.32 9.71 -14.64
C GLU A 74 -12.26 8.46 -13.75
N PRO A 75 -13.42 8.01 -13.23
CA PRO A 75 -13.45 6.91 -12.28
C PRO A 75 -12.88 5.63 -12.90
N LEU A 76 -11.78 5.17 -12.31
CA LEU A 76 -11.23 3.84 -12.55
C LEU A 76 -12.29 2.80 -12.21
N SER A 77 -12.45 1.82 -13.08
CA SER A 77 -13.38 0.71 -12.89
C SER A 77 -12.76 -0.31 -11.93
N PHE A 78 -13.46 -0.58 -10.84
CA PHE A 78 -13.12 -1.65 -9.90
C PHE A 78 -14.25 -2.67 -9.91
N ASP A 79 -13.93 -3.94 -10.11
CA ASP A 79 -14.87 -5.04 -9.88
C ASP A 79 -15.17 -5.11 -8.37
N SER A 80 -16.33 -4.59 -7.99
CA SER A 80 -16.75 -4.51 -6.59
C SER A 80 -16.89 -5.88 -5.92
N VAL A 81 -17.27 -6.94 -6.65
CA VAL A 81 -17.46 -8.28 -6.08
C VAL A 81 -16.11 -8.88 -5.78
N ASN A 82 -15.21 -8.87 -6.76
CA ASN A 82 -13.85 -9.36 -6.57
C ASN A 82 -13.09 -8.54 -5.52
N ALA A 83 -13.28 -7.22 -5.49
CA ALA A 83 -12.68 -6.37 -4.49
C ALA A 83 -13.09 -6.79 -3.07
N ILE A 84 -14.39 -6.97 -2.81
CA ILE A 84 -14.89 -7.41 -1.50
C ILE A 84 -14.34 -8.78 -1.12
N LEU A 85 -14.23 -9.72 -2.07
CA LEU A 85 -13.65 -11.04 -1.81
C LEU A 85 -12.18 -10.95 -1.40
N VAL A 86 -11.37 -10.19 -2.14
CA VAL A 86 -9.95 -9.96 -1.79
C VAL A 86 -9.82 -9.32 -0.42
N LEU A 87 -10.63 -8.29 -0.13
CA LEU A 87 -10.60 -7.64 1.17
C LEU A 87 -10.96 -8.61 2.32
N ARG A 88 -11.93 -9.51 2.13
CA ARG A 88 -12.28 -10.54 3.12
C ARG A 88 -11.15 -11.55 3.34
N GLU A 89 -10.45 -11.95 2.29
CA GLU A 89 -9.27 -12.83 2.40
C GLU A 89 -8.15 -12.16 3.20
N PHE A 90 -7.94 -10.86 3.03
CA PHE A 90 -6.98 -10.08 3.80
C PHE A 90 -7.36 -9.95 5.28
N GLU A 91 -8.65 -9.81 5.59
CA GLU A 91 -9.11 -9.85 6.98
C GLU A 91 -8.94 -11.25 7.59
N ARG A 92 -9.33 -12.29 6.86
CA ARG A 92 -9.27 -13.69 7.31
C ARG A 92 -7.83 -14.14 7.61
N SER A 93 -6.90 -13.84 6.71
CA SER A 93 -5.47 -14.18 6.87
C SER A 93 -4.75 -13.31 7.92
N GLY A 94 -5.39 -12.24 8.40
CA GLY A 94 -4.78 -11.23 9.26
C GLY A 94 -3.80 -10.30 8.54
N LEU A 95 -3.56 -10.49 7.23
CA LEU A 95 -2.62 -9.67 6.46
C LEU A 95 -3.03 -8.19 6.41
N ARG A 96 -4.34 -7.88 6.42
CA ARG A 96 -4.82 -6.50 6.50
C ARG A 96 -4.20 -5.79 7.70
N LYS A 97 -4.18 -6.46 8.86
CA LYS A 97 -3.65 -5.97 10.15
C LYS A 97 -2.14 -5.84 10.15
N ASP A 98 -1.45 -6.68 9.39
CA ASP A 98 0.00 -6.58 9.18
C ASP A 98 0.39 -5.43 8.25
N ILE A 99 -0.53 -4.92 7.42
CA ILE A 99 -0.27 -3.85 6.45
C ILE A 99 -0.81 -2.50 6.94
N PHE A 100 -2.05 -2.49 7.43
CA PHE A 100 -2.83 -1.31 7.82
C PHE A 100 -3.65 -1.59 9.09
N LEU A 101 -3.69 -0.60 9.98
CA LEU A 101 -4.57 -0.58 11.14
C LEU A 101 -5.72 0.39 10.89
N TYR A 102 -6.91 0.04 11.35
CA TYR A 102 -7.92 1.06 11.61
C TYR A 102 -7.48 1.91 12.81
N ILE A 103 -7.95 3.17 12.90
CA ILE A 103 -7.57 4.10 13.97
C ILE A 103 -7.72 3.52 15.40
N ASP A 104 -8.71 2.65 15.62
CA ASP A 104 -9.02 2.05 16.91
C ASP A 104 -8.36 0.67 17.13
N GLU A 105 -7.59 0.19 16.16
CA GLU A 105 -6.87 -1.07 16.28
C GLU A 105 -5.50 -0.85 16.90
N SER A 106 -5.15 -1.73 17.84
CA SER A 106 -3.79 -1.88 18.33
C SER A 106 -3.15 -3.11 17.70
N TYR A 107 -1.83 -3.06 17.55
CA TYR A 107 -1.02 -4.17 17.08
C TYR A 107 0.07 -4.42 18.10
N ASN A 108 0.13 -5.65 18.63
CA ASN A 108 1.20 -6.00 19.55
C ASN A 108 2.50 -6.15 18.74
N LYS A 109 3.48 -5.28 18.99
CA LYS A 109 4.75 -5.25 18.25
C LYS A 109 5.48 -6.57 18.46
N ALA A 110 5.39 -7.46 17.48
CA ALA A 110 6.10 -8.73 17.46
C ALA A 110 7.43 -8.65 16.70
N TYR A 111 7.60 -7.63 15.85
CA TYR A 111 8.72 -7.52 14.93
C TYR A 111 9.50 -6.22 15.12
N ASN A 112 10.83 -6.31 15.07
CA ASN A 112 11.72 -5.16 15.17
C ASN A 112 12.27 -4.77 13.79
N VAL A 113 11.55 -3.90 13.08
CA VAL A 113 11.94 -3.41 11.75
C VAL A 113 13.13 -2.47 11.81
N GLU A 114 13.34 -1.80 12.95
CA GLU A 114 14.38 -0.76 13.13
C GLU A 114 15.80 -1.28 12.90
N HIS A 115 16.04 -2.59 13.08
CA HIS A 115 17.35 -3.19 12.83
C HIS A 115 17.78 -3.19 11.35
N PHE A 116 16.82 -3.07 10.43
CA PHE A 116 17.09 -3.03 8.99
C PHE A 116 17.11 -1.61 8.42
N LEU A 117 16.59 -0.63 9.17
CA LEU A 117 16.53 0.75 8.72
C LEU A 117 17.87 1.44 8.97
N PRO A 118 18.29 2.36 8.10
CA PRO A 118 19.47 3.18 8.37
C PRO A 118 19.29 3.92 9.70
N GLU A 119 20.38 4.09 10.47
CA GLU A 119 20.33 4.90 11.69
C GLU A 119 19.77 6.28 11.37
N ARG A 120 18.67 6.66 12.03
CA ARG A 120 18.11 8.01 11.91
C ARG A 120 19.15 8.98 12.45
N GLY A 121 19.98 9.52 11.56
CA GLY A 121 20.71 10.74 11.86
C GLY A 121 19.66 11.75 12.34
N GLN A 122 19.84 12.32 13.53
CA GLN A 122 18.95 13.33 14.11
C GLN A 122 18.89 14.57 13.20
N LYS A 123 18.15 14.48 12.10
CA LYS A 123 17.69 15.65 11.37
C LYS A 123 16.37 16.02 12.01
N ASN A 124 16.44 16.92 12.98
CA ASN A 124 15.32 17.74 13.39
C ASN A 124 14.81 18.45 12.13
N ILE A 125 13.82 17.87 11.48
CA ILE A 125 13.05 18.58 10.47
C ILE A 125 12.19 19.55 11.28
N ASP A 126 12.55 20.83 11.19
CA ASP A 126 11.76 21.93 11.74
C ASP A 126 10.42 21.97 11.01
N LEU A 127 9.44 21.29 11.58
CA LEU A 127 8.04 21.43 11.22
C LEU A 127 7.58 22.76 11.80
N GLY A 128 7.83 23.85 11.07
CA GLY A 128 7.34 25.17 11.42
C GLY A 128 5.84 25.16 11.76
N PRO A 129 5.36 26.14 12.55
CA PRO A 129 4.01 26.12 13.11
C PRO A 129 2.94 26.01 12.02
N ILE A 130 2.16 24.93 12.07
CA ILE A 130 0.99 24.74 11.22
C ILE A 130 -0.08 25.72 11.72
N ASN A 131 -0.49 26.65 10.86
CA ASN A 131 -1.50 27.65 11.16
C ASN A 131 -2.89 26.98 11.15
N GLU A 132 -3.44 26.69 12.34
CA GLU A 132 -4.79 26.15 12.55
C GLU A 132 -5.84 27.24 12.32
N ASN A 133 -6.08 27.63 11.06
CA ASN A 133 -7.29 28.36 10.68
C ASN A 133 -8.15 27.48 9.79
N PHE A 134 -8.98 26.64 10.42
CA PHE A 134 -10.13 26.01 9.78
C PHE A 134 -11.38 26.81 10.17
N GLU A 135 -11.95 27.49 9.19
CA GLU A 135 -13.15 28.30 9.33
C GLU A 135 -14.40 27.45 9.67
N GLU A 136 -15.22 28.05 10.54
CA GLU A 136 -16.56 27.63 10.97
C GLU A 136 -17.48 27.23 9.80
N LEU A 137 -18.03 26.02 9.85
CA LEU A 137 -19.10 25.58 8.96
C LEU A 137 -20.48 26.00 9.49
N PHE A 138 -21.28 26.59 8.61
CA PHE A 138 -22.62 27.16 8.83
C PHE A 138 -23.60 26.23 9.60
N PRO A 139 -24.49 26.80 10.43
CA PRO A 139 -25.53 26.03 11.11
C PRO A 139 -26.61 25.57 10.11
N ILE A 140 -26.83 24.26 10.03
CA ILE A 140 -27.97 23.66 9.32
C ILE A 140 -29.14 23.55 10.29
N ASP A 141 -30.29 24.11 9.91
CA ASP A 141 -31.53 24.09 10.68
C ASP A 141 -31.93 22.66 11.10
N SER A 142 -32.04 22.47 12.40
CA SER A 142 -32.29 21.15 13.00
C SER A 142 -33.75 20.73 12.84
N ILE A 143 -34.01 19.76 11.97
CA ILE A 143 -35.21 18.92 12.05
C ILE A 143 -35.16 18.17 13.39
N LYS A 144 -36.23 18.24 14.20
CA LYS A 144 -36.34 17.56 15.50
C LYS A 144 -36.37 16.03 15.32
N ILE A 145 -35.18 15.45 15.22
CA ILE A 145 -34.96 14.00 15.27
C ILE A 145 -34.88 13.59 16.75
N SER A 146 -35.55 12.49 17.11
CA SER A 146 -35.51 11.97 18.48
C SER A 146 -34.07 11.69 18.93
N LYS A 147 -33.75 11.89 20.22
CA LYS A 147 -32.40 11.65 20.77
C LYS A 147 -31.86 10.25 20.42
N THR A 148 -32.74 9.26 20.34
CA THR A 148 -32.43 7.87 19.99
C THR A 148 -32.00 7.73 18.52
N GLN A 149 -32.68 8.39 17.58
CA GLN A 149 -32.28 8.39 16.16
C GLN A 149 -30.99 9.16 15.93
N LYS A 150 -30.76 10.26 16.66
CA LYS A 150 -29.49 11.00 16.60
C LYS A 150 -28.31 10.16 17.11
N GLN A 151 -28.51 9.36 18.16
CA GLN A 151 -27.49 8.44 18.68
C GLN A 151 -27.22 7.28 17.72
N ILE A 152 -28.27 6.72 17.09
CA ILE A 152 -28.12 5.65 16.08
C ILE A 152 -27.41 6.17 14.83
N SER A 153 -27.77 7.37 14.34
CA SER A 153 -27.12 7.97 13.18
C SER A 153 -25.66 8.30 13.47
N GLN A 154 -25.35 8.89 14.63
CA GLN A 154 -23.97 9.17 15.04
C GLN A 154 -23.13 7.91 15.25
N LYS A 155 -23.70 6.83 15.79
CA LYS A 155 -22.99 5.55 15.91
C LYS A 155 -22.68 4.96 14.54
N ARG A 156 -23.66 4.97 13.63
CA ARG A 156 -23.50 4.50 12.25
C ARG A 156 -22.52 5.36 11.45
N GLU A 157 -22.51 6.67 11.68
CA GLU A 157 -21.59 7.63 11.07
C GLU A 157 -20.16 7.43 11.59
N ARG A 158 -19.98 7.22 12.91
CA ARG A 158 -18.69 6.83 13.48
C ARG A 158 -18.20 5.48 12.97
N GLU A 159 -19.07 4.49 12.78
CA GLU A 159 -18.71 3.20 12.16
C GLU A 159 -18.32 3.36 10.68
N LEU A 160 -19.00 4.25 9.94
CA LEU A 160 -18.67 4.58 8.56
C LEU A 160 -17.37 5.38 8.42
N GLU A 161 -17.07 6.29 9.35
CA GLU A 161 -15.82 7.05 9.42
C GLU A 161 -14.65 6.17 9.87
N ARG A 162 -14.85 5.28 10.86
CA ARG A 162 -13.85 4.31 11.31
C ARG A 162 -13.25 3.49 10.17
N ASN A 163 -14.09 3.07 9.22
CA ASN A 163 -13.63 2.25 8.08
C ASN A 163 -12.90 3.06 7.00
N ARG A 164 -12.91 4.40 7.04
CA ARG A 164 -12.24 5.25 6.04
C ARG A 164 -10.82 5.63 6.42
N TYR A 165 -10.50 5.65 7.71
CA TYR A 165 -9.19 6.05 8.18
C TYR A 165 -8.37 4.82 8.58
N ILE A 166 -7.49 4.43 7.66
CA ILE A 166 -6.46 3.42 7.89
C ILE A 166 -5.09 4.09 7.98
N ILE A 167 -4.25 3.57 8.86
CA ILE A 167 -2.85 3.99 9.02
C ILE A 167 -1.93 2.81 8.70
N PRO A 168 -0.78 3.03 8.04
CA PRO A 168 0.22 1.98 7.83
C PRO A 168 0.65 1.34 9.17
N ASN A 169 0.66 0.00 9.23
CA ASN A 169 1.22 -0.70 10.38
C ASN A 169 2.74 -0.81 10.23
N GLU A 170 3.46 0.15 10.80
CA GLU A 170 4.93 0.18 10.79
C GLU A 170 5.58 -1.07 11.42
N ASN A 171 4.89 -1.69 12.38
CA ASN A 171 5.35 -2.83 13.17
C ASN A 171 4.78 -4.16 12.68
N GLY A 172 4.02 -4.14 11.58
CA GLY A 172 3.37 -5.32 11.03
C GLY A 172 4.36 -6.23 10.30
N LEU A 173 4.01 -7.53 10.24
CA LEU A 173 4.81 -8.55 9.58
C LEU A 173 5.17 -8.18 8.14
N TYR A 174 4.28 -7.50 7.41
CA TYR A 174 4.52 -7.06 6.04
C TYR A 174 5.76 -6.16 5.93
N ASN A 175 5.85 -5.13 6.78
CA ASN A 175 6.95 -4.17 6.72
C ASN A 175 8.28 -4.83 7.13
N TYR A 176 8.23 -5.71 8.13
CA TYR A 176 9.37 -6.54 8.55
C TYR A 176 9.83 -7.47 7.43
N ALA A 177 8.92 -8.21 6.80
CA ALA A 177 9.24 -9.16 5.74
C ALA A 177 9.88 -8.46 4.53
N LEU A 178 9.40 -7.27 4.16
CA LEU A 178 10.02 -6.45 3.12
C LEU A 178 11.41 -5.99 3.50
N ALA A 179 11.58 -5.37 4.67
CA ALA A 179 12.86 -4.85 5.11
C ALA A 179 13.92 -5.95 5.25
N LYS A 180 13.51 -7.14 5.70
CA LYS A 180 14.38 -8.31 5.81
C LYS A 180 14.80 -8.82 4.43
N ALA A 181 13.84 -9.08 3.55
CA ALA A 181 14.09 -9.62 2.21
C ALA A 181 14.97 -8.69 1.37
N PHE A 182 14.83 -7.37 1.53
CA PHE A 182 15.52 -6.36 0.75
C PHE A 182 16.49 -5.52 1.58
N LYS A 183 17.12 -6.12 2.59
CA LYS A 183 18.06 -5.42 3.50
C LYS A 183 19.24 -4.71 2.82
N SER A 184 19.52 -5.02 1.55
CA SER A 184 20.54 -4.36 0.74
C SER A 184 20.00 -3.34 -0.26
N ASP A 185 18.67 -3.23 -0.43
CA ASP A 185 18.05 -2.27 -1.33
C ASP A 185 17.69 -0.98 -0.58
N THR A 186 18.52 0.04 -0.74
CA THR A 186 18.33 1.33 -0.07
C THR A 186 17.02 2.02 -0.42
N SER A 187 16.53 1.84 -1.65
CA SER A 187 15.29 2.48 -2.10
C SER A 187 14.08 1.84 -1.45
N LEU A 188 14.07 0.51 -1.31
CA LEU A 188 12.97 -0.16 -0.62
C LEU A 188 13.00 0.09 0.90
N LEU A 189 14.19 0.16 1.51
CA LEU A 189 14.30 0.53 2.92
C LEU A 189 13.81 1.97 3.17
N ALA A 190 14.15 2.90 2.28
CA ALA A 190 13.60 4.25 2.33
C ALA A 190 12.07 4.27 2.15
N TYR A 191 11.52 3.44 1.26
CA TYR A 191 10.07 3.27 1.16
C TYR A 191 9.46 2.74 2.46
N CYS A 192 10.05 1.72 3.10
CA CYS A 192 9.57 1.16 4.38
C CYS A 192 9.57 2.21 5.50
N GLU A 193 10.55 3.11 5.50
CA GLU A 193 10.63 4.25 6.43
C GLU A 193 9.57 5.31 6.12
N LEU A 194 9.48 5.76 4.86
CA LEU A 194 8.52 6.80 4.44
C LEU A 194 7.07 6.34 4.63
N ARG A 195 6.80 5.06 4.44
CA ARG A 195 5.47 4.47 4.64
C ARG A 195 4.96 4.68 6.07
N GLN A 196 5.83 4.80 7.07
CA GLN A 196 5.42 5.09 8.46
C GLN A 196 4.69 6.45 8.58
N SER A 197 5.08 7.42 7.76
CA SER A 197 4.51 8.77 7.72
C SER A 197 3.35 8.91 6.74
N GLY A 198 2.99 7.82 6.03
CA GLY A 198 2.05 7.82 4.92
C GLY A 198 2.70 8.26 3.60
N LEU A 199 2.20 7.73 2.47
CA LEU A 199 2.73 8.10 1.16
C LEU A 199 2.40 9.56 0.81
N SER A 200 3.44 10.36 0.61
CA SER A 200 3.30 11.76 0.21
C SER A 200 2.96 11.88 -1.29
N PRO A 201 2.34 13.00 -1.71
CA PRO A 201 2.17 13.30 -3.13
C PRO A 201 3.50 13.30 -3.90
N ALA A 202 4.61 13.71 -3.27
CA ALA A 202 5.93 13.72 -3.88
C ALA A 202 6.39 12.30 -4.28
N LEU A 203 6.20 11.31 -3.39
CA LEU A 203 6.53 9.92 -3.71
C LEU A 203 5.64 9.38 -4.84
N THR A 204 4.37 9.78 -4.87
CA THR A 204 3.44 9.40 -5.96
C THR A 204 3.91 9.94 -7.31
N THR A 205 4.41 11.18 -7.35
CA THR A 205 5.02 11.76 -8.56
C THR A 205 6.28 11.01 -8.97
N GLU A 206 7.15 10.66 -8.03
CA GLU A 206 8.37 9.89 -8.30
C GLU A 206 8.05 8.56 -8.99
N TYR A 207 7.05 7.81 -8.49
CA TYR A 207 6.58 6.57 -9.16
C TYR A 207 6.03 6.82 -10.56
N ALA A 208 5.37 7.96 -10.82
CA ALA A 208 4.86 8.30 -12.14
C ALA A 208 5.95 8.59 -13.17
N GLU A 209 7.13 9.02 -12.69
CA GLU A 209 8.30 9.38 -13.50
C GLU A 209 9.28 8.22 -13.71
N LEU A 210 9.15 7.12 -12.96
CA LEU A 210 10.01 5.95 -13.11
C LEU A 210 9.98 5.39 -14.55
N PRO A 211 11.13 4.97 -15.08
CA PRO A 211 11.21 4.25 -16.35
C PRO A 211 10.34 2.99 -16.35
N GLU A 212 9.88 2.57 -17.54
CA GLU A 212 8.92 1.45 -17.62
C GLU A 212 9.58 0.14 -17.16
N ALA A 213 10.86 -0.02 -17.48
CA ALA A 213 11.66 -1.16 -17.04
C ALA A 213 11.75 -1.23 -15.51
N GLU A 214 11.90 -0.09 -14.82
CA GLU A 214 11.91 -0.02 -13.37
C GLU A 214 10.56 -0.38 -12.78
N LEU A 215 9.47 0.08 -13.39
CA LEU A 215 8.12 -0.26 -12.95
C LEU A 215 7.76 -1.74 -13.15
N LYS A 216 8.52 -2.49 -13.96
CA LYS A 216 8.34 -3.96 -14.07
C LYS A 216 8.99 -4.72 -12.91
N LEU A 217 9.92 -4.10 -12.20
CA LEU A 217 10.61 -4.75 -11.08
C LEU A 217 9.64 -4.97 -9.93
N TRP A 218 9.66 -6.17 -9.36
CA TRP A 218 8.73 -6.56 -8.30
C TRP A 218 8.83 -5.62 -7.08
N LYS A 219 10.04 -5.19 -6.70
CA LYS A 219 10.27 -4.20 -5.64
C LYS A 219 9.52 -2.88 -5.84
N ASN A 220 9.37 -2.44 -7.09
CA ASN A 220 8.65 -1.21 -7.43
C ASN A 220 7.15 -1.45 -7.61
N GLN A 221 6.73 -2.69 -7.89
CA GLN A 221 5.32 -3.08 -7.95
C GLN A 221 4.67 -3.19 -6.56
N ILE A 222 5.44 -3.56 -5.53
CA ILE A 222 4.92 -3.73 -4.16
C ILE A 222 4.19 -2.47 -3.65
N PRO A 223 4.80 -1.27 -3.70
CA PRO A 223 4.13 -0.02 -3.28
C PRO A 223 2.88 0.28 -4.10
N LEU A 224 2.92 0.04 -5.42
CA LEU A 224 1.79 0.22 -6.35
C LEU A 224 0.60 -0.67 -5.99
N ILE A 225 0.87 -1.93 -5.66
CA ILE A 225 -0.15 -2.91 -5.29
C ILE A 225 -0.73 -2.57 -3.91
N VAL A 226 0.11 -2.23 -2.94
CA VAL A 226 -0.31 -2.12 -1.53
C VAL A 226 -0.84 -0.74 -1.17
N ASP A 227 -0.07 0.32 -1.41
CA ASP A 227 -0.41 1.65 -0.88
C ASP A 227 -1.22 2.49 -1.86
N PHE A 228 -1.29 2.10 -3.13
CA PHE A 228 -2.15 2.72 -4.12
C PHE A 228 -3.38 1.86 -4.39
N TYR A 229 -3.22 0.67 -4.96
CA TYR A 229 -4.36 -0.15 -5.37
C TYR A 229 -5.16 -0.71 -4.19
N TYR A 230 -4.52 -1.44 -3.27
CA TYR A 230 -5.21 -2.04 -2.12
C TYR A 230 -5.79 -0.99 -1.16
N ARG A 231 -5.07 0.11 -0.94
CA ARG A 231 -5.58 1.26 -0.17
C ARG A 231 -6.84 1.85 -0.80
N GLU A 232 -6.87 2.04 -2.12
CA GLU A 232 -8.08 2.49 -2.84
C GLU A 232 -9.24 1.49 -2.68
N MET A 233 -8.96 0.19 -2.75
CA MET A 233 -9.99 -0.84 -2.50
C MET A 233 -10.56 -0.75 -1.09
N LEU A 234 -9.70 -0.62 -0.07
CA LEU A 234 -10.13 -0.44 1.32
C LEU A 234 -10.99 0.81 1.47
N TRP A 235 -10.59 1.93 0.86
CA TRP A 235 -11.35 3.18 0.92
C TRP A 235 -12.75 3.04 0.27
N ARG A 236 -12.83 2.37 -0.87
CA ARG A 236 -14.10 2.20 -1.62
C ARG A 236 -15.02 1.15 -1.01
N TYR A 237 -14.47 0.02 -0.60
CA TYR A 237 -15.23 -1.20 -0.30
C TYR A 237 -15.04 -1.75 1.11
N GLY A 238 -14.12 -1.19 1.92
CA GLY A 238 -13.82 -1.66 3.27
C GLY A 238 -15.00 -1.59 4.26
N LYS A 239 -16.07 -0.87 3.92
CA LYS A 239 -17.31 -0.87 4.72
C LYS A 239 -18.20 -2.10 4.52
N TYR A 240 -17.91 -2.97 3.54
CA TYR A 240 -18.73 -4.14 3.18
C TYR A 240 -18.16 -5.49 3.65
N ILE A 241 -17.04 -5.47 4.38
CA ILE A 241 -16.33 -6.67 4.84
C ILE A 241 -16.51 -6.97 6.33
N LYS A 242 -17.25 -6.13 7.07
CA LYS A 242 -17.56 -6.30 8.50
C LYS A 242 -19.03 -6.64 8.70
#